data_AF-A0A962P150-F1
#
_entry.id   AF-A0A962P150-F1
#
_cell.length_a   1.000
_cell.length_b   1.000
_cell.length_c   1.000
_cell.angle_alpha   90.00
_cell.angle_beta   90.00
_cell.angle_gamma   90.00
#
_symmetry.space_group_name_H-M   'P 1'
#
loop_
_entity.id
_entity.type
_entity.pdbx_description
1 polymer ?
#
loop_
_entity_poly.entity_id
_entity_poly.type
_entity_poly.pdbx_seq_one_letter_code
_entity_poly.pdbx_strand_id
1 'polypeptide(L)'
;EVGLTSLQVEDMYRYLAIANYEDRYVIPSAHREDALVEAYAERGGCGFTFGNGCSTGKSDINMFGAAKANRRDIIDTVQVWE
;
A
#
# COMPACT_ATOMS: atom_id res chain seq x y z
N GLU A 1 -46.72 5.57 8.81
CA GLU A 1 -45.98 5.89 7.57
C GLU A 1 -44.51 6.10 7.92
N VAL A 2 -43.58 5.67 7.07
CA VAL A 2 -42.13 5.57 7.39
C VAL A 2 -41.30 6.80 7.00
N GLY A 3 -41.91 7.83 6.40
CA GLY A 3 -41.26 9.13 6.15
C GLY A 3 -40.15 9.12 5.09
N LEU A 4 -40.11 8.13 4.20
CA LEU A 4 -39.12 8.02 3.12
C LEU A 4 -39.69 8.55 1.80
N THR A 5 -38.85 9.23 1.02
CA THR A 5 -39.18 9.62 -0.37
C THR A 5 -39.00 8.43 -1.31
N SER A 6 -39.66 8.46 -2.48
CA SER A 6 -39.51 7.40 -3.48
C SER A 6 -38.05 7.22 -3.92
N LEU A 7 -37.31 8.32 -4.10
CA LEU A 7 -35.90 8.31 -4.45
C LEU A 7 -35.05 7.56 -3.42
N GLN A 8 -35.30 7.77 -2.13
CA GLN A 8 -34.57 7.07 -1.06
C GLN A 8 -34.82 5.56 -1.11
N VAL A 9 -36.04 5.14 -1.44
CA VAL A 9 -36.39 3.71 -1.58
C VAL A 9 -35.71 3.09 -2.80
N GLU A 10 -35.61 3.82 -3.91
CA GLU A 10 -34.89 3.39 -5.11
C GLU A 10 -33.39 3.24 -4.87
N ASP A 11 -32.77 4.21 -4.19
CA ASP A 11 -31.34 4.13 -3.80
C ASP A 11 -31.09 2.97 -2.84
N MET A 12 -31.99 2.76 -1.86
CA MET A 12 -31.92 1.59 -0.97
C MET A 12 -32.00 0.29 -1.76
N TYR A 13 -32.90 0.19 -2.74
CA TYR A 13 -33.01 -1.01 -3.59
C TYR A 13 -31.73 -1.24 -4.41
N ARG A 14 -31.12 -0.18 -4.94
CA ARG A 14 -29.83 -0.27 -5.65
C ARG A 14 -28.71 -0.81 -4.74
N TYR A 15 -28.53 -0.24 -3.55
CA TYR A 15 -27.43 -0.62 -2.66
C TYR A 15 -27.64 -1.96 -1.96
N LEU A 16 -28.90 -2.31 -1.64
CA LEU A 16 -29.21 -3.51 -0.84
C LEU A 16 -29.60 -4.72 -1.68
N ALA A 17 -30.41 -4.54 -2.72
CA ALA A 17 -30.96 -5.66 -3.50
C ALA A 17 -30.10 -5.96 -4.74
N ILE A 18 -29.76 -4.94 -5.53
CA ILE A 18 -28.89 -5.12 -6.70
C ILE A 18 -27.44 -5.31 -6.25
N ALA A 19 -26.97 -4.42 -5.38
CA ALA A 19 -25.67 -4.49 -4.71
C ALA A 19 -24.50 -4.75 -5.68
N ASN A 20 -24.37 -3.89 -6.68
CA ASN A 20 -23.25 -3.92 -7.64
C ASN A 20 -21.90 -3.89 -6.92
N TYR A 21 -20.86 -4.43 -7.55
CA TYR A 21 -19.55 -4.55 -6.91
C TYR A 21 -18.96 -3.17 -6.52
N GLU A 22 -19.03 -2.17 -7.41
CA GLU A 22 -18.58 -0.81 -7.10
C GLU A 22 -19.39 -0.14 -5.97
N ASP A 23 -20.66 -0.51 -5.82
CA ASP A 23 -21.56 0.04 -4.82
C ASP A 23 -21.37 -0.65 -3.44
N ARG A 24 -20.83 -1.87 -3.42
CA ARG A 24 -20.53 -2.62 -2.18
C ARG A 24 -19.19 -2.24 -1.55
N TYR A 25 -18.19 -1.94 -2.38
CA TYR A 25 -16.81 -1.75 -1.91
C TYR A 25 -16.20 -0.44 -2.41
N VAL A 26 -16.40 0.61 -1.63
CA VAL A 26 -15.74 1.91 -1.84
C VAL A 26 -14.49 1.98 -0.97
N ILE A 27 -13.43 1.28 -1.40
CA ILE A 27 -12.14 1.20 -0.68
C ILE A 27 -11.07 1.96 -1.49
N PRO A 28 -10.63 3.15 -1.06
CA PRO A 28 -9.56 3.90 -1.73
C PRO A 28 -8.19 3.28 -1.46
N SER A 29 -7.19 3.64 -2.27
CA SER A 29 -5.80 3.26 -2.04
C SER A 29 -5.28 3.88 -0.74
N ALA A 30 -4.53 3.10 0.05
CA ALA A 30 -3.96 3.55 1.31
C ALA A 30 -2.72 4.46 1.17
N HIS A 31 -2.33 4.79 -0.07
CA HIS A 31 -1.15 5.62 -0.39
C HIS A 31 0.11 5.23 0.41
N ARG A 32 0.51 3.95 0.32
CA ARG A 32 1.67 3.43 1.08
C ARG A 32 2.99 4.08 0.65
N GLU A 33 3.02 4.64 -0.55
CA GLU A 33 4.13 5.41 -1.09
C GLU A 33 4.49 6.64 -0.25
N ASP A 34 3.52 7.29 0.39
CA ASP A 34 3.76 8.52 1.17
C ASP A 34 4.41 8.22 2.53
N ALA A 35 4.09 7.06 3.10
CA ALA A 35 4.58 6.63 4.40
C ALA A 35 5.93 5.92 4.33
N LEU A 36 6.34 5.47 3.13
CA LEU A 36 7.56 4.69 2.92
C LEU A 36 8.65 5.57 2.32
N VAL A 37 9.82 5.61 2.97
CA VAL A 37 10.98 6.40 2.51
C VAL A 37 11.47 5.96 1.13
N GLU A 38 11.36 4.67 0.79
CA GLU A 38 11.79 4.12 -0.50
C GLU A 38 10.76 3.14 -1.09
N ALA A 39 9.62 3.64 -1.57
CA ALA A 39 8.55 2.80 -2.15
C ALA A 39 9.03 1.90 -3.32
N TYR A 40 9.98 2.38 -4.12
CA TYR A 40 10.54 1.61 -5.25
C TYR A 40 11.47 0.48 -4.82
N ALA A 41 12.23 0.66 -3.74
CA ALA A 41 13.09 -0.39 -3.20
C ALA A 41 12.26 -1.42 -2.43
N GLU A 42 11.20 -0.98 -1.74
CA GLU A 42 10.24 -1.85 -1.06
C GLU A 42 9.53 -2.81 -2.04
N ARG A 43 9.11 -2.32 -3.22
CA ARG A 43 8.49 -3.16 -4.26
C ARG A 43 9.38 -4.33 -4.70
N GLY A 44 10.70 -4.12 -4.76
CA GLY A 44 11.64 -5.13 -5.22
C GLY A 44 12.22 -6.02 -4.11
N GLY A 45 12.27 -5.50 -2.88
CA GLY A 45 12.90 -6.19 -1.76
C GLY A 45 11.92 -6.87 -0.80
N CYS A 46 10.69 -6.37 -0.69
CA CYS A 46 9.75 -6.91 0.28
C CYS A 46 9.07 -8.20 -0.20
N GLY A 47 9.14 -9.25 0.62
CA GLY A 47 8.68 -10.60 0.29
C GLY A 47 9.79 -11.66 0.35
N PHE A 48 11.07 -11.25 0.36
CA PHE A 48 12.20 -12.13 0.60
C PHE A 48 12.54 -12.19 2.10
N THR A 49 12.36 -13.34 2.74
CA THR A 49 12.49 -13.51 4.20
C THR A 49 13.74 -14.27 4.63
N PHE A 50 14.85 -14.11 3.91
CA PHE A 50 16.14 -14.79 4.20
C PHE A 50 16.90 -14.25 5.44
N GLY A 51 16.19 -13.65 6.40
CA GLY A 51 16.73 -12.96 7.59
C GLY A 51 16.31 -11.49 7.61
N ASN A 52 15.50 -11.11 8.61
CA ASN A 52 14.90 -9.79 8.86
C ASN A 52 14.12 -9.06 7.74
N GLY A 53 13.90 -9.66 6.56
CA GLY A 53 12.93 -9.23 5.55
C GLY A 53 12.85 -7.70 5.31
N CYS A 54 11.63 -7.18 5.15
CA CYS A 54 11.30 -5.74 5.13
C CYS A 54 10.90 -5.22 6.53
N SER A 55 11.06 -6.04 7.57
CA SER A 55 10.68 -5.71 8.95
C SER A 55 11.94 -5.59 9.80
N THR A 56 12.53 -4.40 9.78
CA THR A 56 13.45 -3.99 10.83
C THR A 56 12.83 -2.78 11.53
N GLY A 57 12.96 -2.73 12.85
CA GLY A 57 12.68 -1.50 13.60
C GLY A 57 13.46 -0.31 13.02
N LYS A 58 13.20 0.88 13.54
CA LYS A 58 13.74 2.15 13.01
C LYS A 58 15.28 2.27 13.04
N SER A 59 16.02 1.26 13.53
CA SER A 59 17.47 1.23 13.53
C SER A 59 18.03 0.71 12.20
N ASP A 60 19.01 1.43 11.66
CA ASP A 60 19.71 1.04 10.43
C ASP A 60 20.80 -0.01 10.66
N ILE A 61 21.32 -0.09 11.89
CA ILE A 61 22.33 -1.06 12.28
C ILE A 61 21.69 -2.35 12.79
N ASN A 62 22.28 -3.49 12.44
CA ASN A 62 21.99 -4.78 13.05
C ASN A 62 23.29 -5.41 13.55
N MET A 63 23.20 -6.28 14.56
CA MET A 63 24.38 -6.89 15.21
C MET A 63 25.21 -7.78 14.27
N PHE A 64 24.64 -8.20 13.14
CA PHE A 64 25.25 -9.15 12.19
C PHE A 64 25.75 -8.48 10.90
N GLY A 65 25.66 -7.15 10.79
CA GLY A 65 26.10 -6.40 9.61
C GLY A 65 25.39 -6.74 8.30
N ALA A 66 24.23 -7.41 8.34
CA ALA A 66 23.49 -7.79 7.12
C ALA A 66 22.89 -6.56 6.43
N ALA A 67 22.92 -6.51 5.10
CA ALA A 67 22.25 -5.44 4.35
C ALA A 67 20.73 -5.61 4.38
N LYS A 68 19.98 -4.50 4.28
CA LYS A 68 18.52 -4.53 4.14
C LYS A 68 18.15 -4.92 2.70
N ALA A 69 17.25 -5.88 2.54
CA ALA A 69 16.81 -6.33 1.21
C ALA A 69 15.98 -5.30 0.44
N ASN A 70 15.35 -4.36 1.17
CA ASN A 70 14.44 -3.35 0.64
C ASN A 70 15.07 -1.95 0.52
N ARG A 71 16.41 -1.84 0.48
CA ARG A 71 17.14 -0.56 0.33
C ARG A 71 18.17 -0.66 -0.79
N ARG A 72 18.39 0.45 -1.50
CA ARG A 72 19.49 0.57 -2.48
C ARG A 72 20.66 1.36 -1.89
N ASP A 73 21.72 0.66 -1.48
CA ASP A 73 22.94 1.28 -0.91
C ASP A 73 24.01 1.62 -1.97
N ILE A 74 23.63 1.77 -3.25
CA ILE A 74 24.55 2.11 -4.33
C ILE A 74 24.60 3.63 -4.44
N ILE A 75 25.77 4.22 -4.15
CA ILE A 75 26.03 5.63 -4.41
C ILE A 75 26.13 5.80 -5.92
N ASP A 76 25.27 6.65 -6.48
CA ASP A 76 25.22 6.90 -7.92
C ASP A 76 26.43 7.74 -8.34
N THR A 77 27.56 7.08 -8.58
CA THR A 77 28.84 7.76 -8.82
C THR A 77 29.03 8.26 -10.25
N VAL A 78 28.10 7.96 -11.18
CA VAL A 78 28.28 8.36 -12.58
C VAL A 78 26.94 8.81 -13.17
N GLN A 79 26.89 10.09 -13.57
CA GLN A 79 25.82 10.65 -14.39
C GLN A 79 25.72 9.83 -15.69
N VAL A 80 24.70 8.97 -15.81
CA VAL A 80 24.32 8.40 -17.10
C VAL A 80 23.62 9.53 -17.84
N TRP A 81 24.37 10.24 -18.67
CA TRP A 81 23.82 11.14 -19.66
C TRP A 81 23.08 10.27 -20.68
N GLU A 82 21.79 10.56 -20.89
CA GLU A 82 21.03 10.02 -22.03
C GLU A 82 21.64 10.51 -23.36
#